data_AF-A0A378BHD5-F1
#
_entry.id   AF-A0A378BHD5-F1
#
_cell.length_a   1.000
_cell.length_b   1.000
_cell.length_c   1.000
_cell.angle_alpha   90.00
_cell.angle_beta   90.00
_cell.angle_gamma   90.00
#
_symmetry.space_group_name_H-M   'P 1'
#
loop_
_entity.id
_entity.type
_entity.pdbx_description
1 polymer ?
#
loop_
_entity_poly.entity_id
_entity_poly.type
_entity_poly.pdbx_seq_one_letter_code
_entity_poly.pdbx_strand_id
1 'polypeptide(L)' 'MSVPDAIKGTSPTPQQDLVRVMNAPQLYVGQEARFGGKVVNVQNQQGKTRLEIATVPLDSGARPVLGEPSRGRIFG' A
#
# COMPACT_ATOMS: atom_id res chain seq x y z
N MET A 1 -18.07 -2.96 -6.20
CA MET A 1 -17.69 -3.60 -4.92
C MET A 1 -17.24 -2.51 -3.97
N SER A 2 -17.52 -2.59 -2.67
CA SER A 2 -17.07 -1.58 -1.69
C SER A 2 -15.79 -2.03 -1.00
N VAL A 3 -15.04 -1.05 -0.46
CA VAL A 3 -13.91 -1.32 0.43
C VAL A 3 -14.42 -1.93 1.74
N PRO A 4 -13.86 -3.06 2.20
CA PRO A 4 -14.23 -3.66 3.49
C PRO A 4 -13.98 -2.73 4.67
N ASP A 5 -14.88 -2.72 5.66
CA ASP A 5 -14.79 -1.81 6.82
C ASP A 5 -13.48 -1.97 7.60
N ALA A 6 -12.96 -3.19 7.70
CA ALA A 6 -11.70 -3.49 8.37
C ALA A 6 -10.47 -2.76 7.77
N ILE A 7 -10.53 -2.33 6.51
CA ILE A 7 -9.42 -1.65 5.80
C ILE A 7 -9.82 -0.30 5.20
N LYS A 8 -11.03 0.18 5.52
CA LYS A 8 -11.61 1.40 4.94
C LYS A 8 -10.90 2.68 5.37
N GLY A 9 -10.24 2.65 6.53
CA GLY A 9 -9.60 3.84 7.09
C GLY A 9 -10.62 4.93 7.43
N THR A 10 -10.12 6.15 7.59
CA THR A 10 -10.91 7.33 7.98
C THR A 10 -11.04 8.35 6.86
N SER A 11 -10.10 8.33 5.90
CA SER A 11 -10.13 9.25 4.76
C SER A 11 -11.03 8.72 3.64
N PRO A 12 -11.96 9.52 3.10
CA PRO A 12 -12.73 9.12 1.92
C PRO A 12 -11.86 9.05 0.66
N THR A 13 -10.73 9.76 0.62
CA THR A 13 -9.79 9.84 -0.50
C THR A 13 -8.35 9.67 0.00
N PRO A 14 -7.94 8.48 0.45
CA PRO A 14 -6.57 8.24 0.88
C PRO A 14 -5.62 8.36 -0.32
N GLN A 15 -4.36 8.72 -0.09
CA GLN A 15 -3.35 8.73 -1.13
C GLN A 15 -3.09 7.30 -1.64
N GLN A 16 -3.07 7.12 -2.96
CA GLN A 16 -2.87 5.83 -3.63
C GLN A 16 -1.77 5.87 -4.72
N ASP A 17 -1.24 7.05 -5.03
CA ASP A 17 -0.10 7.23 -5.93
C ASP A 17 1.21 7.06 -5.15
N LEU A 18 1.73 5.82 -5.12
CA LEU A 18 2.97 5.52 -4.42
C LEU A 18 4.15 6.30 -4.99
N VAL A 19 4.22 6.47 -6.31
CA VAL A 19 5.36 7.12 -6.97
C VAL A 19 5.48 8.57 -6.49
N ARG A 20 4.36 9.28 -6.36
CA ARG A 20 4.36 10.63 -5.78
C ARG A 20 4.80 10.65 -4.32
N VAL A 21 4.30 9.71 -3.51
CA VAL A 21 4.67 9.63 -2.09
C VAL A 21 6.16 9.34 -1.92
N MET A 22 6.71 8.41 -2.71
CA MET A 22 8.13 8.07 -2.65
C MET A 22 9.04 9.20 -3.12
N ASN A 23 8.62 9.98 -4.12
CA ASN A 23 9.40 11.11 -4.63
C ASN A 23 9.40 12.33 -3.69
N ALA A 24 8.35 12.51 -2.89
CA ALA A 24 8.23 13.66 -1.99
C ALA A 24 7.53 13.31 -0.67
N PRO A 25 8.08 12.37 0.15
CA PRO A 25 7.38 11.82 1.31
C PRO A 25 7.02 12.88 2.35
N GLN A 26 7.82 13.94 2.44
CA GLN A 26 7.62 15.03 3.39
C GLN A 26 6.31 15.80 3.15
N LEU A 27 5.79 15.80 1.91
CA LEU A 27 4.51 16.44 1.56
C LEU A 27 3.29 15.63 2.02
N TYR A 28 3.48 14.34 2.33
CA TYR A 28 2.39 13.41 2.64
C TYR A 28 2.38 12.96 4.11
N VAL A 29 3.25 13.53 4.95
CA VAL A 29 3.26 13.26 6.39
C VAL A 29 1.92 13.63 7.00
N GLY A 30 1.34 12.72 7.80
CA GLY A 30 0.03 12.89 8.43
C GLY A 30 -1.17 12.63 7.51
N GLN A 31 -0.95 12.37 6.22
CA GLN A 31 -2.03 11.97 5.30
C GLN A 31 -2.24 10.45 5.35
N GLU A 32 -3.51 10.03 5.32
CA GLU A 32 -3.84 8.62 5.17
C GLU A 32 -3.51 8.16 3.75
N ALA A 33 -2.82 7.03 3.64
CA ALA A 33 -2.48 6.41 2.37
C ALA A 33 -2.95 4.95 2.34
N ARG A 34 -3.29 4.47 1.14
CA ARG A 34 -3.67 3.08 0.90
C ARG A 34 -2.83 2.50 -0.22
N PHE A 35 -1.98 1.57 0.16
CA PHE A 35 -1.17 0.78 -0.77
C PHE A 35 -1.40 -0.70 -0.52
N GLY A 36 -1.25 -1.50 -1.56
CA GLY A 36 -1.37 -2.94 -1.49
C GLY A 36 -0.68 -3.59 -2.67
N GLY A 37 -0.51 -4.90 -2.59
CA GLY A 37 0.12 -5.67 -3.65
C GLY A 37 0.55 -7.05 -3.18
N LYS A 38 1.57 -7.59 -3.85
CA LYS A 38 2.06 -8.93 -3.58
C LYS A 38 3.20 -8.87 -2.56
N VAL A 39 3.12 -9.68 -1.52
CA VAL A 39 4.25 -9.94 -0.62
C VAL A 39 5.30 -10.71 -1.42
N VAL A 40 6.48 -10.12 -1.59
CA VAL A 40 7.59 -10.68 -2.38
C VAL A 40 8.74 -11.17 -1.50
N ASN A 41 8.79 -10.72 -0.23
CA ASN A 41 9.73 -11.21 0.75
C ASN A 41 9.13 -11.17 2.16
N VAL A 42 9.53 -12.12 3.00
CA VAL A 42 9.16 -12.18 4.42
C VAL A 42 10.42 -12.48 5.21
N GLN A 43 10.75 -11.61 6.17
CA GLN A 43 11.85 -11.83 7.11
C GLN A 43 11.34 -11.80 8.53
N ASN A 44 11.36 -12.96 9.18
CA ASN A 44 11.03 -13.07 10.60
C ASN A 44 12.29 -12.79 11.42
N GLN A 45 12.19 -11.78 12.29
CA GLN A 45 13.23 -11.40 13.24
C GLN A 45 12.68 -11.58 14.66
N GLN A 46 13.56 -11.61 15.67
CA GLN A 46 13.11 -11.71 17.05
C GLN A 46 12.21 -10.51 17.39
N GLY A 47 10.95 -10.78 17.72
CA GLY A 47 9.96 -9.77 18.09
C GLY A 47 9.34 -8.98 16.94
N LYS A 48 9.63 -9.28 15.65
CA LYS A 48 8.96 -8.64 14.51
C LYS A 48 9.04 -9.43 13.20
N THR A 49 8.07 -9.22 12.32
CA THR A 49 8.09 -9.71 10.93
C THR A 49 8.22 -8.51 10.00
N ARG A 50 9.23 -8.54 9.12
CA ARG A 50 9.39 -7.57 8.05
C ARG A 50 8.80 -8.10 6.76
N LEU A 51 8.02 -7.27 6.08
CA LEU A 51 7.39 -7.59 4.80
C LEU A 51 7.94 -6.67 3.72
N GLU A 52 8.28 -7.26 2.57
CA GLU A 52 8.52 -6.49 1.35
C GLU A 52 7.33 -6.70 0.43
N ILE A 53 6.69 -5.60 0.05
CA ILE A 53 5.46 -5.61 -0.75
C ILE A 53 5.77 -4.93 -2.09
N ALA A 54 5.64 -5.69 -3.18
CA ALA A 54 5.59 -5.14 -4.53
C ALA A 54 4.18 -4.57 -4.75
N THR A 55 4.08 -3.25 -4.77
CA THR A 55 2.79 -2.54 -4.88
C THR A 55 2.29 -2.51 -6.31
N VAL A 56 0.97 -2.57 -6.49
CA VAL A 56 0.28 -2.48 -7.78
C VAL A 56 -0.93 -1.53 -7.63
N PRO A 57 -1.60 -1.11 -8.73
CA PRO A 57 -2.84 -0.35 -8.62
C PRO A 57 -3.90 -1.11 -7.81
N LEU A 58 -4.75 -0.37 -7.11
CA LEU A 58 -5.89 -0.94 -6.39
C LEU A 58 -7.19 -0.62 -7.14
N ASP A 59 -8.13 -1.56 -7.11
CA ASP A 59 -9.48 -1.35 -7.63
C ASP A 59 -10.36 -0.55 -6.63
N SER A 60 -11.61 -0.31 -7.01
CA SER A 60 -12.60 0.40 -6.17
C SER A 60 -12.93 -0.33 -4.86
N GLY A 61 -12.61 -1.61 -4.74
CA GLY A 61 -12.73 -2.43 -3.54
C GLY A 61 -11.45 -2.51 -2.72
N ALA A 62 -10.43 -1.69 -3.01
CA ALA A 62 -9.11 -1.71 -2.39
C ALA A 62 -8.29 -2.99 -2.63
N ARG A 63 -8.61 -3.75 -3.69
CA ARG A 63 -7.90 -4.99 -4.01
C ARG A 63 -6.80 -4.73 -5.03
N PRO A 64 -5.63 -5.39 -4.92
CA PRO A 64 -4.62 -5.39 -5.97
C PRO A 64 -5.21 -5.80 -7.33
N VAL A 65 -5.03 -4.97 -8.36
CA VAL A 65 -5.41 -5.32 -9.73
C VAL A 65 -4.44 -6.38 -10.25
N LEU A 66 -4.97 -7.54 -10.65
CA LEU A 66 -4.17 -8.67 -11.11
C LEU A 66 -3.57 -8.40 -12.49
N GLY A 67 -2.32 -8.82 -12.69
CA GLY A 67 -1.61 -8.67 -13.97
C GLY A 67 -0.96 -7.30 -14.20
N GLU A 68 -1.27 -6.30 -13.37
CA GLU A 68 -0.64 -4.99 -13.45
C GLU A 68 0.83 -5.02 -12.99
N PRO A 69 1.71 -4.22 -13.63
CA PRO A 69 3.10 -4.12 -13.22
C PRO A 69 3.23 -3.46 -11.85
N SER A 70 4.30 -3.79 -11.14
CA SER A 70 4.60 -3.15 -9.87
C SER A 70 4.97 -1.67 -10.06
N ARG A 71 4.46 -0.81 -9.17
CA ARG A 71 4.76 0.64 -9.15
C ARG A 71 5.90 1.01 -8.21
N GLY A 72 6.44 0.04 -7.47
CA GLY A 72 7.43 0.28 -6.43
C GLY A 72 7.28 -0.66 -5.26
N ARG A 73 8.18 -0.55 -4.28
CA ARG A 73 8.24 -1.42 -3.12
C ARG A 73 8.03 -0.65 -1.83
N ILE A 74 7.30 -1.27 -0.89
CA ILE A 74 7.14 -0.77 0.47
C ILE A 74 7.71 -1.82 1.42
N PHE A 75 8.36 -1.34 2.47
CA PHE A 75 8.96 -2.14 3.53
C PHE A 75 8.21 -1.90 4.83
N GLY A 76 7.61 -2.96 5.38
CA GLY A 76 6.92 -2.99 6.67
C GLY A 76 7.74 -3.64 7.75
#